data_AF-A0A661DPI3-F1
#
_entry.id   AF-A0A661DPI3-F1
#
_cell.length_a   1.000
_cell.length_b   1.000
_cell.length_c   1.000
_cell.angle_alpha   90.00
_cell.angle_beta   90.00
_cell.angle_gamma   90.00
#
_symmetry.space_group_name_H-M   'P 1'
#
loop_
_entity.id
_entity.type
_entity.pdbx_description
1 polymer ?
#
loop_
_entity_poly.entity_id
_entity_poly.type
_entity_poly.pdbx_seq_one_letter_code
_entity_poly.pdbx_strand_id
1 'polypeptide(L)' 'MLSIINQLTSQYEKGHGFRANLIFINSAHLELLKKQLSEPDIEILAQLIGMDIVLVEANSKPHVSWLQIPWKHSKTA' A
#
# COMPACT_ATOMS: atom_id res chain seq x y z
N MET A 1 -6.96 -9.37 -1.16
CA MET A 1 -6.43 -8.00 -1.10
C MET A 1 -5.67 -7.60 -2.36
N LEU A 2 -4.74 -8.41 -2.88
CA LEU A 2 -3.92 -8.02 -4.05
C LEU A 2 -4.72 -7.55 -5.28
N SER A 3 -5.82 -8.22 -5.65
CA SER A 3 -6.66 -7.74 -6.76
C SER A 3 -7.27 -6.35 -6.50
N ILE A 4 -7.65 -6.06 -5.25
CA ILE A 4 -8.20 -4.74 -4.88
C ILE A 4 -7.11 -3.68 -5.03
N ILE A 5 -5.88 -3.98 -4.57
CA ILE A 5 -4.73 -3.08 -4.72
C ILE A 5 -4.46 -2.79 -6.20
N ASN A 6 -4.36 -3.82 -7.03
CA ASN A 6 -4.14 -3.67 -8.47
C ASN A 6 -5.24 -2.84 -9.14
N GLN A 7 -6.50 -3.07 -8.76
CA GLN A 7 -7.63 -2.30 -9.27
C GLN A 7 -7.53 -0.82 -8.87
N LEU A 8 -7.26 -0.53 -7.60
CA LEU A 8 -7.14 0.83 -7.08
C LEU A 8 -5.99 1.58 -7.75
N THR A 9 -4.82 0.95 -7.86
CA THR A 9 -3.65 1.54 -8.51
C THR A 9 -3.89 1.80 -9.99
N SER A 10 -4.53 0.86 -10.71
CA SER A 10 -4.85 1.05 -12.13
C SER A 10 -5.86 2.18 -12.35
N GLN A 11 -6.90 2.28 -11.50
CA GLN A 11 -7.87 3.36 -11.57
C GLN A 11 -7.22 4.72 -11.26
N TYR A 12 -6.34 4.76 -10.26
CA TYR A 12 -5.60 5.97 -9.90
C TYR A 12 -4.69 6.44 -11.03
N GLU A 13 -3.88 5.54 -11.60
CA GLU A 13 -2.95 5.84 -12.70
C GLU A 13 -3.68 6.33 -13.95
N LYS A 14 -4.81 5.69 -14.30
CA LYS A 14 -5.66 6.15 -15.41
C LYS A 14 -6.24 7.55 -15.16
N GLY A 15 -6.57 7.88 -13.92
CA GLY A 15 -7.16 9.18 -13.56
C GLY A 15 -6.15 10.33 -13.46
N HIS A 16 -4.92 10.04 -13.04
CA HIS A 16 -3.92 11.08 -12.71
C HIS A 16 -2.73 11.12 -13.67
N GLY A 17 -2.50 10.08 -14.46
CA GLY A 17 -1.35 9.97 -15.36
C GLY A 17 -0.04 9.54 -14.68
N PHE A 18 -0.08 9.18 -13.39
CA PHE A 18 1.05 8.67 -12.62
C PHE A 18 0.59 7.68 -11.55
N ARG A 19 1.52 6.86 -11.05
CA ARG A 19 1.23 5.81 -10.07
C ARG A 19 1.09 6.36 -8.65
N ALA A 20 0.17 5.78 -7.89
CA ALA A 20 0.12 5.98 -6.44
C ALA A 20 1.36 5.39 -5.77
N ASN A 21 1.78 5.98 -4.64
CA ASN A 21 2.89 5.50 -3.81
C ASN A 21 2.48 5.18 -2.37
N LEU A 22 1.21 5.39 -2.02
CA LEU A 22 0.64 5.13 -0.70
C LEU A 22 -0.63 4.30 -0.82
N ILE A 23 -0.81 3.38 0.13
CA ILE A 23 -2.05 2.66 0.33
C ILE A 23 -2.54 2.82 1.77
N PHE A 24 -3.82 3.17 1.91
CA PHE A 24 -4.51 3.29 3.19
C PHE A 24 -5.38 2.07 3.39
N ILE A 25 -5.09 1.28 4.44
CA ILE A 25 -5.81 0.06 4.78
C ILE A 25 -5.97 -0.07 6.30
N ASN A 26 -7.01 -0.75 6.74
CA ASN A 26 -7.17 -1.10 8.15
C ASN A 26 -6.36 -2.37 8.49
N SER A 27 -6.32 -2.73 9.78
CA SER A 27 -5.60 -3.92 10.25
C SER A 27 -6.12 -5.22 9.65
N ALA A 28 -7.42 -5.38 9.41
CA ALA A 28 -7.98 -6.59 8.83
C ALA A 28 -7.52 -6.80 7.37
N HIS A 29 -7.48 -5.72 6.59
CA HIS A 29 -6.94 -5.72 5.23
C HIS A 29 -5.44 -6.02 5.23
N LEU A 30 -4.68 -5.47 6.19
CA LEU A 30 -3.26 -5.75 6.33
C LEU A 30 -3.00 -7.24 6.61
N GLU A 31 -3.74 -7.83 7.55
CA GLU A 31 -3.61 -9.26 7.88
C GLU A 31 -3.96 -10.16 6.69
N LEU A 32 -5.01 -9.81 5.92
CA LEU A 32 -5.32 -10.52 4.68
C LEU A 32 -4.20 -10.40 3.65
N LEU A 33 -3.60 -9.21 3.52
CA LEU A 33 -2.52 -8.97 2.58
C LEU A 33 -1.25 -9.76 2.97
N LYS A 34 -0.88 -9.79 4.25
CA LYS A 34 0.22 -10.60 4.77
C LYS A 34 0.02 -12.08 4.47
N LYS A 35 -1.17 -12.64 4.76
CA LYS A 35 -1.48 -14.04 4.47
C LYS A 35 -1.37 -14.39 2.99
N GLN A 36 -1.71 -13.46 2.09
CA GLN A 36 -1.57 -13.66 0.65
C GLN A 36 -0.12 -13.67 0.16
N LEU A 37 0.81 -13.12 0.94
CA LEU A 37 2.22 -12.95 0.57
C LEU A 37 3.19 -13.74 1.46
N SER A 38 2.69 -14.79 2.13
CA SER A 38 3.49 -15.65 3.02
C SER A 38 4.01 -14.95 4.28
N GLU A 39 3.16 -14.09 4.88
CA GLU A 39 3.37 -13.45 6.17
C GLU A 39 4.67 -12.63 6.31
N PRO A 40 4.98 -11.74 5.34
CA PRO A 40 6.14 -10.87 5.45
C PRO A 40 5.94 -9.85 6.59
N ASP A 41 7.05 -9.35 7.11
CA ASP A 41 7.01 -8.14 7.91
C ASP A 41 6.49 -6.94 7.08
N ILE A 42 6.17 -5.85 7.77
CA ILE A 42 5.53 -4.68 7.14
C ILE A 42 6.46 -3.98 6.13
N GLU A 43 7.78 -4.06 6.34
CA GLU A 43 8.78 -3.37 5.52
C GLU A 43 8.99 -4.10 4.19
N ILE A 44 9.13 -5.43 4.24
CA ILE A 44 9.13 -6.30 3.07
C ILE A 44 7.80 -6.18 2.35
N LEU A 45 6.69 -6.13 3.09
CA LEU A 45 5.38 -6.00 2.48
C LEU A 45 5.24 -4.71 1.66
N ALA A 46 5.64 -3.57 2.22
CA ALA A 46 5.66 -2.28 1.53
C ALA A 46 6.54 -2.31 0.26
N GLN A 47 7.70 -2.97 0.33
CA GLN A 47 8.58 -3.17 -0.83
C GLN A 47 7.93 -4.05 -1.90
N LEU A 48 7.27 -5.15 -1.52
CA LEU A 48 6.61 -6.07 -2.45
C LEU A 48 5.47 -5.41 -3.20
N ILE A 49 4.69 -4.55 -2.53
CA ILE A 49 3.58 -3.82 -3.17
C ILE A 49 4.04 -2.53 -3.86
N GLY A 50 5.27 -2.08 -3.61
CA GLY A 50 5.83 -0.84 -4.16
C GLY A 50 5.17 0.44 -3.63
N MET A 51 4.59 0.39 -2.43
CA MET A 51 3.85 1.50 -1.81
C MET A 51 4.03 1.48 -0.29
N ASP A 52 4.02 2.66 0.31
CA ASP A 52 3.98 2.80 1.75
C ASP A 52 2.57 2.49 2.29
N ILE A 53 2.50 1.84 3.45
CA ILE A 53 1.26 1.39 4.05
C ILE A 53 0.88 2.32 5.21
N VAL A 54 -0.31 2.92 5.13
CA VAL A 54 -0.89 3.73 6.19
C VAL A 54 -2.06 2.98 6.82
N LEU A 55 -1.97 2.76 8.14
CA LEU A 55 -3.06 2.16 8.90
C LEU A 55 -4.15 3.19 9.20
N VAL A 56 -5.38 2.83 8.87
CA VAL A 56 -6.59 3.62 9.11
C VAL A 56 -7.59 2.86 9.98
N GLU A 57 -8.65 3.54 10.39
CA GLU A 57 -9.70 2.98 11.24
C GLU A 57 -10.37 1.74 10.62
N ALA A 58 -10.93 0.88 11.47
CA ALA A 58 -11.49 -0.42 11.07
C ALA A 58 -12.57 -0.33 9.97
N ASN A 59 -13.35 0.77 9.93
CA ASN A 59 -14.44 0.95 8.97
C ASN A 59 -13.99 1.62 7.65
N SER A 60 -12.73 2.04 7.54
CA SER A 60 -12.23 2.73 6.36
C SER A 60 -12.04 1.76 5.19
N LYS A 61 -12.51 2.18 4.00
CA LYS A 61 -12.31 1.44 2.75
C LYS A 61 -10.86 1.58 2.27
N PRO A 62 -10.29 0.53 1.66
CA PRO A 62 -8.99 0.62 1.00
C PRO A 62 -8.99 1.72 -0.06
N HIS A 63 -7.97 2.56 -0.05
CA HIS A 63 -7.75 3.55 -1.10
C HIS A 63 -6.27 3.84 -1.27
N VAL A 64 -5.90 4.40 -2.41
CA VAL A 64 -4.52 4.74 -2.76
C VAL A 64 -4.39 6.25 -2.93
N SER A 65 -3.19 6.76 -2.68
CA SER A 65 -2.87 8.17 -2.90
C SER A 65 -1.43 8.34 -3.36
N TRP A 66 -1.10 9.56 -3.72
CA TRP A 66 0.26 9.98 -3.98
C TRP A 66 0.63 11.11 -3.03
N LEU A 67 1.83 11.04 -2.47
CA LEU A 67 2.36 12.09 -1.62
C LEU A 67 3.83 12.35 -1.97
N GLN A 68 4.17 13.62 -2.09
CA GLN A 68 5.51 14.10 -2.39
C GLN A 68 6.40 14.02 -1.14
N ILE A 69 6.56 12.82 -0.58
CA ILE A 69 7.53 12.58 0.49
C ILE A 69 8.77 11.98 -0.19
N PRO A 70 9.99 12.49 0.09
CA PRO A 70 11.19 11.76 -0.30
C PRO A 70 11.14 10.37 0.34
N TRP A 71 11.05 9.35 -0.51
CA TRP A 71 10.93 7.96 -0.14
C TRP A 71 12.12 7.59 0.75
N LYS A 72 11.92 7.51 2.07
CA LYS A 72 12.98 7.17 3.02
C LYS A 72 13.18 5.66 3.01
N HIS A 73 14.02 5.20 2.09
CA HIS A 73 14.92 4.10 2.46
C HIS A 73 15.92 4.67 3.47
N SER A 74 15.59 4.68 4.77
CA SER A 74 16.62 4.83 5.79
C SER A 74 17.40 3.52 5.86
N LYS A 75 18.33 3.33 4.92
CA LYS A 75 19.53 2.54 5.20
C LYS A 75 20.35 3.37 6.19
N THR A 76 20.20 3.11 7.47
CA THR A 76 21.25 3.47 8.44
C THR A 76 22.43 2.55 8.16
N ALA A 77 23.53 3.19 7.74
CA ALA A 77 24.87 2.62 7.66
C ALA A 77 25.40 2.22 9.04
#